data_AF-A0A925LD00-F1
#
_entry.id   AF-A0A925LD00-F1
#
_cell.length_a   1.000
_cell.length_b   1.000
_cell.length_c   1.000
_cell.angle_alpha   90.00
_cell.angle_beta   90.00
_cell.angle_gamma   90.00
#
_symmetry.space_group_name_H-M   'P 1'
#
loop_
_entity.id
_entity.type
_entity.pdbx_description
1 polymer ?
#
loop_
_entity_poly.entity_id
_entity_poly.type
_entity_poly.pdbx_seq_one_letter_code
_entity_poly.pdbx_strand_id
1 'polypeptide(L)'
;GDGRQLNYVDEIVNAFANDVNKKNPEILIISGDLTNNGEKESHLQLAQKLEDIEEKAGTRVFVIPGNHDIQNPWARGFKDQNQYKADTIDEKDFKKIYGKFGYEEAISKDESTLSYLVAPSEDVWLLLLDTNLYLNNNGSTPITNGRIGQETFGWIRQCSELAKKNNAKLVTVMHHNLFNHSDVLNEGFTLDNSEEALKVFEEVGINLVLSGHIHIQDIKSNSSNTIYDIATSSLIMYPEQYGVLKYYQTNGFDYSTSRVDVEGWAKETGAEDENINNFMEYSKNYFAEASYNKTYEALTSLDGYSEQDIKLMAETMSLLNVNYFGGTVDSVRDQVIKSQGYNLWEEAESDFLKKYLLSMTHDTLLNNNQLQFTHQDMEKE
;
A
#
# COMPACT_ATOMS: atom_id res chain seq x y z
N GLY A 1 -6.69 17.61 -4.91
CA GLY A 1 -5.74 16.71 -4.22
C GLY A 1 -5.16 15.74 -5.23
N ASP A 2 -4.31 14.82 -4.79
CA ASP A 2 -3.68 13.79 -5.64
C ASP A 2 -4.57 12.55 -5.86
N GLY A 3 -5.86 12.63 -5.51
CA GLY A 3 -6.81 11.53 -5.63
C GLY A 3 -7.14 10.80 -4.31
N ARG A 4 -6.45 11.12 -3.21
CA ARG A 4 -6.80 10.61 -1.88
C ARG A 4 -8.15 11.14 -1.37
N GLN A 5 -8.95 10.26 -0.78
CA GLN A 5 -10.26 10.53 -0.21
C GLN A 5 -10.18 11.12 1.22
N LEU A 6 -9.37 12.17 1.41
CA LEU A 6 -9.10 12.74 2.74
C LEU A 6 -10.37 13.23 3.48
N ASN A 7 -11.41 13.60 2.75
CA ASN A 7 -12.69 14.04 3.33
C ASN A 7 -13.56 12.89 3.84
N TYR A 8 -13.29 11.66 3.42
CA TYR A 8 -14.09 10.47 3.73
C TYR A 8 -13.27 9.35 4.38
N VAL A 9 -12.10 9.67 4.95
CA VAL A 9 -11.22 8.66 5.59
C VAL A 9 -11.93 7.95 6.73
N ASP A 10 -12.70 8.69 7.54
CA ASP A 10 -13.39 8.08 8.69
C ASP A 10 -14.45 7.07 8.22
N GLU A 11 -15.25 7.43 7.21
CA GLU A 11 -16.26 6.59 6.59
C GLU A 11 -15.65 5.35 5.92
N ILE A 12 -14.54 5.52 5.17
CA ILE A 12 -13.83 4.40 4.54
C ILE A 12 -13.30 3.44 5.60
N VAL A 13 -12.67 3.94 6.67
CA VAL A 13 -12.13 3.10 7.74
C VAL A 13 -13.26 2.43 8.54
N ASN A 14 -14.37 3.11 8.78
CA ASN A 14 -15.55 2.52 9.44
C ASN A 14 -16.18 1.41 8.58
N ALA A 15 -16.28 1.63 7.27
CA ALA A 15 -16.77 0.62 6.33
C ALA A 15 -15.80 -0.57 6.23
N PHE A 16 -14.49 -0.33 6.24
CA PHE A 16 -13.50 -1.39 6.27
C PHE A 16 -13.57 -2.20 7.57
N ALA A 17 -13.72 -1.54 8.73
CA ALA A 17 -13.95 -2.22 10.00
C ALA A 17 -15.23 -3.07 9.97
N ASN A 18 -16.30 -2.59 9.34
CA ASN A 18 -17.53 -3.36 9.12
C ASN A 18 -17.30 -4.61 8.26
N ASP A 19 -16.52 -4.47 7.18
CA ASP A 19 -16.10 -5.60 6.35
C ASP A 19 -15.30 -6.64 7.13
N VAL A 20 -14.33 -6.20 7.94
CA VAL A 20 -13.53 -7.09 8.79
C VAL A 20 -14.43 -7.83 9.77
N ASN A 21 -15.37 -7.14 10.43
CA ASN A 21 -16.34 -7.77 11.33
C ASN A 21 -17.22 -8.82 10.63
N LYS A 22 -17.64 -8.57 9.38
CA LYS A 22 -18.48 -9.50 8.62
C LYS A 22 -17.70 -10.70 8.08
N LYS A 23 -16.47 -10.47 7.60
CA LYS A 23 -15.60 -11.49 7.01
C LYS A 23 -14.86 -12.30 8.07
N ASN A 24 -14.71 -11.74 9.26
CA ASN A 24 -14.08 -12.32 10.44
C ASN A 24 -12.73 -13.01 10.14
N PRO A 25 -11.75 -12.28 9.56
CA PRO A 25 -10.43 -12.86 9.33
C PRO A 25 -9.72 -13.11 10.67
N GLU A 26 -8.86 -14.13 10.71
CA GLU A 26 -8.04 -14.42 11.90
C GLU A 26 -7.04 -13.28 12.19
N ILE A 27 -6.56 -12.64 11.12
CA ILE A 27 -5.47 -11.67 11.16
C ILE A 27 -5.82 -10.48 10.25
N LEU A 28 -5.54 -9.26 10.72
CA LEU A 28 -5.48 -8.03 9.95
C LEU A 28 -4.05 -7.46 10.01
N ILE A 29 -3.49 -7.11 8.85
CA ILE A 29 -2.16 -6.50 8.71
C ILE A 29 -2.32 -5.10 8.12
N ILE A 30 -1.61 -4.12 8.68
CA ILE A 30 -1.51 -2.76 8.11
C ILE A 30 -0.03 -2.42 7.90
N SER A 31 0.38 -2.32 6.63
CA SER A 31 1.79 -2.18 6.19
C SER A 31 2.29 -0.74 6.16
N GLY A 32 1.89 0.09 7.13
CA GLY A 32 2.34 1.49 7.25
C GLY A 32 1.39 2.52 6.66
N ASP A 33 1.80 3.79 6.79
CA ASP A 33 1.03 5.00 6.49
C ASP A 33 -0.36 4.96 7.14
N LEU A 34 -0.33 4.75 8.45
CA LEU A 34 -1.50 4.68 9.32
C LEU A 34 -2.23 6.03 9.41
N THR A 35 -1.53 7.13 9.15
CA THR A 35 -2.02 8.50 9.27
C THR A 35 -1.68 9.32 8.04
N ASN A 36 -2.36 10.47 7.88
CA ASN A 36 -2.10 11.36 6.75
C ASN A 36 -0.70 12.00 6.82
N ASN A 37 -0.33 12.60 7.96
CA ASN A 37 1.01 13.16 8.18
C ASN A 37 1.46 13.04 9.65
N GLY A 38 1.18 11.91 10.30
CA GLY A 38 1.75 11.60 11.61
C GLY A 38 1.16 12.42 12.74
N GLU A 39 -0.08 12.92 12.61
CA GLU A 39 -0.76 13.63 13.68
C GLU A 39 -1.05 12.68 14.84
N LYS A 40 -0.65 13.06 16.06
CA LYS A 40 -0.85 12.26 17.27
C LYS A 40 -2.32 11.89 17.51
N GLU A 41 -3.23 12.82 17.22
CA GLU A 41 -4.67 12.59 17.36
C GLU A 41 -5.17 11.55 16.36
N SER A 42 -4.72 11.59 15.10
CA SER A 42 -5.04 10.58 14.09
C SER A 42 -4.56 9.19 14.52
N HIS A 43 -3.36 9.09 15.11
CA HIS A 43 -2.86 7.83 15.65
C HIS A 43 -3.76 7.27 16.76
N LEU A 44 -4.17 8.11 17.72
CA LEU A 44 -5.03 7.71 18.82
C LEU A 44 -6.42 7.27 18.33
N GLN A 45 -6.99 7.99 17.37
CA GLN A 45 -8.30 7.66 16.79
C GLN A 45 -8.26 6.35 16.01
N LEU A 46 -7.22 6.14 15.20
CA LEU A 46 -7.06 4.87 14.50
C LEU A 46 -6.88 3.71 15.50
N ALA A 47 -6.02 3.88 16.51
CA ALA A 47 -5.80 2.85 17.53
C ALA A 47 -7.11 2.45 18.24
N GLN A 48 -8.00 3.40 18.51
CA GLN A 48 -9.33 3.09 19.06
C GLN A 48 -10.16 2.24 18.09
N LYS A 49 -10.15 2.56 16.78
CA LYS A 49 -10.86 1.76 15.77
C LYS A 49 -10.29 0.34 15.62
N LEU A 50 -8.97 0.19 15.77
CA LEU A 50 -8.31 -1.12 15.75
C LEU A 50 -8.67 -1.94 16.99
N GLU A 51 -8.71 -1.32 18.17
CA GLU A 51 -9.18 -1.98 19.41
C GLU A 51 -10.62 -2.46 19.26
N ASP A 52 -11.51 -1.62 18.70
CA ASP A 52 -12.89 -1.99 18.38
C ASP A 52 -12.98 -3.20 17.43
N ILE A 53 -12.08 -3.34 16.46
CA ILE A 53 -12.01 -4.50 15.56
C ILE A 53 -11.61 -5.76 16.34
N GLU A 54 -10.56 -5.71 17.16
CA GLU A 54 -10.14 -6.86 17.97
C GLU A 54 -11.24 -7.31 18.93
N GLU A 55 -11.92 -6.36 19.59
CA GLU A 55 -12.98 -6.67 20.54
C GLU A 55 -14.24 -7.25 19.89
N LYS A 56 -14.62 -6.77 18.69
CA LYS A 56 -15.87 -7.18 18.03
C LYS A 56 -15.71 -8.42 17.16
N ALA A 57 -14.64 -8.51 16.37
CA ALA A 57 -14.38 -9.63 15.48
C ALA A 57 -13.57 -10.74 16.17
N GLY A 58 -12.70 -10.41 17.13
CA GLY A 58 -11.66 -11.33 17.58
C GLY A 58 -10.51 -11.48 16.56
N THR A 59 -10.52 -10.67 15.50
CA THR A 59 -9.41 -10.52 14.55
C THR A 59 -8.20 -9.93 15.26
N ARG A 60 -7.01 -10.52 15.08
CA ARG A 60 -5.77 -9.98 15.64
C ARG A 60 -5.13 -8.99 14.68
N VAL A 61 -4.75 -7.82 15.18
CA VAL A 61 -4.23 -6.74 14.32
C VAL A 61 -2.71 -6.61 14.48
N PHE A 62 -1.98 -6.48 13.37
CA PHE A 62 -0.54 -6.24 13.37
C PHE A 62 -0.21 -5.04 12.48
N VAL A 63 0.57 -4.09 13.01
CA VAL A 63 0.90 -2.84 12.30
C VAL A 63 2.40 -2.54 12.31
N ILE A 64 2.85 -1.87 11.26
CA ILE A 64 4.16 -1.20 11.19
C ILE A 64 3.94 0.27 10.81
N PRO A 65 4.89 1.17 11.06
CA PRO A 65 4.82 2.54 10.55
C PRO A 65 5.09 2.59 9.04
N GLY A 66 4.58 3.64 8.38
CA GLY A 66 5.06 4.12 7.09
C GLY A 66 5.84 5.43 7.21
N ASN A 67 6.19 6.02 6.08
CA ASN A 67 7.06 7.19 6.06
C ASN A 67 6.34 8.47 6.52
N HIS A 68 5.01 8.44 6.60
CA HIS A 68 4.19 9.56 7.09
C HIS A 68 3.92 9.55 8.59
N ASP A 69 4.19 8.46 9.31
CA ASP A 69 3.64 8.27 10.66
C ASP A 69 4.46 8.91 11.79
N ILE A 70 5.79 8.80 11.74
CA ILE A 70 6.66 9.12 12.89
C ILE A 70 7.48 10.38 12.62
N GLN A 71 7.56 11.26 13.62
CA GLN A 71 8.33 12.50 13.60
C GLN A 71 8.08 13.34 12.34
N ASN A 72 6.83 13.36 11.86
CA ASN A 72 6.52 13.97 10.58
C ASN A 72 6.39 15.51 10.72
N PRO A 73 7.25 16.30 10.03
CA PRO A 73 7.20 17.76 10.11
C PRO A 73 5.96 18.37 9.47
N TRP A 74 5.18 17.60 8.72
CA TRP A 74 3.94 18.00 8.05
C TRP A 74 2.67 17.73 8.86
N ALA A 75 2.77 17.28 10.12
CA ALA A 75 1.60 17.11 10.99
C ALA A 75 0.82 18.42 11.17
N ARG A 76 -0.44 18.47 10.72
CA ARG A 76 -1.22 19.72 10.69
C ARG A 76 -2.68 19.50 11.08
N GLY A 77 -3.24 20.48 11.76
CA GLY A 77 -4.68 20.62 11.97
C GLY A 77 -5.24 21.77 11.13
N PHE A 78 -6.55 21.71 10.87
CA PHE A 78 -7.26 22.72 10.08
C PHE A 78 -8.39 23.31 10.90
N LYS A 79 -8.51 24.64 10.86
CA LYS A 79 -9.63 25.37 11.47
C LYS A 79 -10.00 26.52 10.57
N ASP A 80 -11.26 26.52 10.12
CA ASP A 80 -11.75 27.44 9.09
C ASP A 80 -10.87 27.36 7.83
N GLN A 81 -10.27 28.47 7.41
CA GLN A 81 -9.36 28.56 6.26
C GLN A 81 -7.87 28.51 6.67
N ASN A 82 -7.57 28.22 7.94
CA ASN A 82 -6.21 28.27 8.47
C ASN A 82 -5.69 26.88 8.84
N GLN A 83 -4.42 26.66 8.54
CA GLN A 83 -3.68 25.48 8.97
C GLN A 83 -2.83 25.83 10.20
N TYR A 84 -2.75 24.92 11.18
CA TYR A 84 -1.87 25.04 12.34
C TYR A 84 -1.04 23.78 12.55
N LYS A 85 0.09 23.92 13.24
CA LYS A 85 0.95 22.78 13.58
C LYS A 85 0.24 21.86 14.56
N ALA A 86 0.12 20.58 14.22
CA ALA A 86 -0.32 19.54 15.14
C ALA A 86 0.90 18.83 15.76
N ASP A 87 0.69 18.20 16.90
CA ASP A 87 1.70 17.34 17.51
C ASP A 87 1.86 16.06 16.68
N THR A 88 3.11 15.62 16.53
CA THR A 88 3.46 14.30 15.98
C THR A 88 3.98 13.39 17.09
N ILE A 89 4.23 12.12 16.76
CA ILE A 89 4.71 11.11 17.69
C ILE A 89 6.15 10.70 17.40
N ASP A 90 6.82 10.14 18.41
CA ASP A 90 8.10 9.43 18.25
C ASP A 90 7.90 7.91 18.30
N GLU A 91 8.98 7.15 18.18
CA GLU A 91 8.99 5.69 18.19
C GLU A 91 8.46 5.09 19.50
N LYS A 92 8.64 5.81 20.63
CA LYS A 92 8.17 5.35 21.94
C LYS A 92 6.66 5.55 22.05
N ASP A 93 6.16 6.69 21.58
CA ASP A 93 4.75 6.96 21.45
C ASP A 93 4.09 5.94 20.49
N PHE A 94 4.72 5.61 19.35
CA PHE A 94 4.22 4.58 18.43
C PHE A 94 4.06 3.22 19.12
N LYS A 95 5.11 2.71 19.79
CA LYS A 95 5.05 1.45 20.55
C LYS A 95 4.00 1.48 21.66
N LYS A 96 3.75 2.65 22.26
CA LYS A 96 2.76 2.81 23.32
C LYS A 96 1.33 2.80 22.77
N ILE A 97 1.09 3.52 21.67
CA ILE A 97 -0.23 3.63 21.05
C ILE A 97 -0.63 2.30 20.41
N TYR A 98 0.30 1.66 19.70
CA TYR A 98 0.02 0.43 18.96
C TYR A 98 0.50 -0.84 19.67
N GLY A 99 0.80 -0.76 20.97
CA GLY A 99 1.38 -1.86 21.75
C GLY A 99 0.62 -3.18 21.58
N LYS A 100 -0.70 -3.14 21.73
CA LYS A 100 -1.59 -4.30 21.62
C LYS A 100 -1.61 -4.93 20.22
N PHE A 101 -1.32 -4.15 19.17
CA PHE A 101 -1.43 -4.58 17.78
C PHE A 101 -0.11 -5.20 17.29
N GLY A 102 0.34 -6.23 18.00
CA GLY A 102 1.53 -7.02 17.66
C GLY A 102 2.77 -6.77 18.51
N TYR A 103 3.06 -5.54 18.93
CA TYR A 103 4.31 -5.24 19.66
C TYR A 103 4.36 -5.93 21.02
N GLU A 104 3.25 -6.05 21.76
CA GLU A 104 3.18 -6.75 23.04
C GLU A 104 3.18 -8.28 22.87
N GLU A 105 2.76 -8.77 21.70
CA GLU A 105 2.70 -10.20 21.34
C GLU A 105 3.99 -10.72 20.68
N ALA A 106 4.91 -9.83 20.32
CA ALA A 106 6.11 -10.17 19.59
C ALA A 106 7.01 -11.17 20.34
N ILE A 107 7.42 -12.22 19.64
CA ILE A 107 8.35 -13.24 20.12
C ILE A 107 9.82 -12.84 19.91
N SER A 108 10.07 -11.86 19.05
CA SER A 108 11.36 -11.21 18.84
C SER A 108 11.15 -9.79 18.35
N LYS A 109 12.02 -8.86 18.74
CA LYS A 109 11.98 -7.44 18.34
C LYS A 109 13.37 -7.04 17.88
N ASP A 110 13.44 -6.28 16.80
CA ASP A 110 14.71 -5.67 16.38
C ASP A 110 15.10 -4.57 17.37
N GLU A 111 16.40 -4.41 17.63
CA GLU A 111 16.89 -3.40 18.57
C GLU A 111 17.00 -2.01 17.91
N SER A 112 17.17 -1.98 16.59
CA SER A 112 17.52 -0.77 15.83
C SER A 112 16.32 -0.12 15.15
N THR A 113 15.18 -0.81 15.04
CA THR A 113 13.97 -0.34 14.34
C THR A 113 12.68 -0.69 15.11
N LEU A 114 11.52 -0.34 14.55
CA LEU A 114 10.22 -0.82 15.01
C LEU A 114 9.83 -2.20 14.42
N SER A 115 10.80 -2.97 13.91
CA SER A 115 10.56 -4.31 13.37
C SER A 115 10.34 -5.36 14.46
N TYR A 116 9.51 -6.35 14.18
CA TYR A 116 9.20 -7.42 15.12
C TYR A 116 8.70 -8.69 14.43
N LEU A 117 8.83 -9.82 15.13
CA LEU A 117 8.36 -11.14 14.72
C LEU A 117 7.23 -11.58 15.63
N VAL A 118 6.12 -12.01 15.06
CA VAL A 118 4.99 -12.64 15.77
C VAL A 118 4.71 -14.02 15.21
N ALA A 119 4.22 -14.89 16.09
CA ALA A 119 3.80 -16.25 15.77
C ALA A 119 2.29 -16.39 15.97
N PRO A 120 1.45 -15.86 15.06
CA PRO A 120 0.02 -15.87 15.27
C PRO A 120 -0.61 -17.27 15.10
N SER A 121 0.00 -18.17 14.32
CA SER A 121 -0.34 -19.59 14.24
C SER A 121 0.89 -20.48 14.42
N GLU A 122 0.68 -21.80 14.44
CA GLU A 122 1.76 -22.79 14.54
C GLU A 122 2.65 -22.82 13.29
N ASP A 123 2.07 -22.57 12.11
CA ASP A 123 2.68 -22.81 10.80
C ASP A 123 2.84 -21.55 9.93
N VAL A 124 2.29 -20.40 10.34
CA VAL A 124 2.46 -19.11 9.66
C VAL A 124 2.83 -18.03 10.68
N TRP A 125 4.02 -17.47 10.50
CA TRP A 125 4.59 -16.39 11.29
C TRP A 125 4.71 -15.12 10.45
N LEU A 126 4.61 -13.96 11.10
CA LEU A 126 4.71 -12.66 10.42
C LEU A 126 6.00 -11.96 10.81
N LEU A 127 6.82 -11.64 9.81
CA LEU A 127 8.01 -10.82 9.95
C LEU A 127 7.67 -9.38 9.54
N LEU A 128 7.42 -8.52 10.51
CA LEU A 128 7.00 -7.13 10.30
C LEU A 128 8.22 -6.22 10.36
N LEU A 129 8.54 -5.56 9.23
CA LEU A 129 9.76 -4.77 9.05
C LEU A 129 9.45 -3.27 8.96
N ASP A 130 9.99 -2.52 9.90
CA ASP A 130 10.07 -1.07 9.81
C ASP A 130 11.26 -0.68 8.92
N THR A 131 10.94 -0.15 7.75
CA THR A 131 11.90 0.21 6.69
C THR A 131 12.12 1.71 6.58
N ASN A 132 11.51 2.49 7.47
CA ASN A 132 11.44 3.94 7.37
C ASN A 132 12.67 4.63 7.94
N LEU A 133 12.90 5.87 7.49
CA LEU A 133 14.03 6.70 7.89
C LEU A 133 13.61 7.96 8.65
N TYR A 134 12.55 7.88 9.44
CA TYR A 134 11.97 9.03 10.16
C TYR A 134 12.94 9.76 11.10
N LEU A 135 13.98 9.07 11.61
CA LEU A 135 15.06 9.69 12.40
C LEU A 135 15.88 10.73 11.62
N ASN A 136 15.82 10.67 10.28
CA ASN A 136 16.51 11.59 9.38
C ASN A 136 15.59 12.73 8.91
N ASN A 137 14.34 12.82 9.39
CA ASN A 137 13.45 13.93 9.06
C ASN A 137 14.09 15.27 9.47
N ASN A 138 14.30 16.15 8.50
CA ASN A 138 15.09 17.38 8.68
C ASN A 138 14.26 18.61 9.11
N GLY A 139 13.07 18.39 9.68
CA GLY A 139 12.17 19.43 10.16
C GLY A 139 11.38 20.18 9.08
N SER A 140 11.66 19.94 7.78
CA SER A 140 10.97 20.61 6.67
C SER A 140 10.12 19.67 5.82
N THR A 141 10.62 18.46 5.55
CA THR A 141 9.91 17.42 4.80
C THR A 141 10.15 16.05 5.46
N PRO A 142 9.17 15.13 5.42
CA PRO A 142 9.43 13.74 5.77
C PRO A 142 10.36 13.11 4.73
N ILE A 143 11.20 12.19 5.19
CA ILE A 143 11.99 11.31 4.32
C ILE A 143 11.05 10.26 3.75
N THR A 144 11.03 10.10 2.43
CA THR A 144 10.10 9.20 1.73
C THR A 144 10.72 7.88 1.33
N ASN A 145 12.05 7.79 1.23
CA ASN A 145 12.76 6.56 0.90
C ASN A 145 12.98 5.69 2.14
N GLY A 146 13.25 4.41 1.88
CA GLY A 146 13.40 3.39 2.90
C GLY A 146 14.57 2.46 2.65
N ARG A 147 15.03 1.79 3.70
CA ARG A 147 16.14 0.84 3.65
C ARG A 147 16.08 -0.13 4.82
N ILE A 148 16.78 -1.25 4.69
CA ILE A 148 17.02 -2.17 5.81
C ILE A 148 18.47 -2.03 6.26
N GLY A 149 18.68 -1.87 7.56
CA GLY A 149 20.02 -1.76 8.16
C GLY A 149 20.73 -3.12 8.29
N GLN A 150 22.06 -3.10 8.42
CA GLN A 150 22.86 -4.32 8.57
C GLN A 150 22.51 -5.11 9.85
N GLU A 151 22.24 -4.41 10.94
CA GLU A 151 21.80 -5.02 12.21
C GLU A 151 20.44 -5.72 12.03
N THR A 152 19.48 -5.03 11.39
CA THR A 152 18.18 -5.60 11.06
C THR A 152 18.29 -6.79 10.10
N PHE A 153 19.19 -6.78 9.11
CA PHE A 153 19.47 -7.97 8.30
C PHE A 153 20.04 -9.14 9.12
N GLY A 154 20.89 -8.86 10.10
CA GLY A 154 21.35 -9.86 11.06
C GLY A 154 20.19 -10.45 11.87
N TRP A 155 19.28 -9.60 12.35
CA TRP A 155 18.08 -9.99 13.06
C TRP A 155 17.10 -10.80 12.20
N ILE A 156 16.88 -10.43 10.94
CA ILE A 156 16.04 -11.17 9.98
C ILE A 156 16.54 -12.62 9.82
N ARG A 157 17.85 -12.83 9.71
CA ARG A 157 18.44 -14.19 9.67
C ARG A 157 18.11 -15.00 10.93
N GLN A 158 18.20 -14.38 12.11
CA GLN A 158 17.85 -15.03 13.37
C GLN A 158 16.37 -15.40 13.44
N CYS A 159 15.49 -14.50 12.99
CA CYS A 159 14.05 -14.73 12.90
C CYS A 159 13.70 -15.88 11.94
N SER A 160 14.35 -15.94 10.77
CA SER A 160 14.17 -17.04 9.83
C SER A 160 14.61 -18.38 10.41
N GLU A 161 15.79 -18.45 11.06
CA GLU A 161 16.23 -19.69 11.70
C GLU A 161 15.30 -20.13 12.83
N LEU A 162 14.72 -19.17 13.59
CA LEU A 162 13.71 -19.47 14.59
C LEU A 162 12.43 -20.04 13.97
N ALA A 163 11.93 -19.45 12.87
CA ALA A 163 10.74 -19.93 12.17
C ALA A 163 10.96 -21.33 11.58
N LYS A 164 12.10 -21.55 10.90
CA LYS A 164 12.51 -22.87 10.37
C LYS A 164 12.54 -23.94 11.45
N LYS A 165 13.12 -23.65 12.62
CA LYS A 165 13.16 -24.57 13.77
C LYS A 165 11.77 -24.96 14.27
N ASN A 166 10.78 -24.09 14.08
CA ASN A 166 9.39 -24.33 14.47
C ASN A 166 8.52 -24.80 13.29
N ASN A 167 9.11 -25.07 12.11
CA ASN A 167 8.39 -25.43 10.88
C ASN A 167 7.33 -24.40 10.46
N ALA A 168 7.55 -23.13 10.79
CA ALA A 168 6.66 -22.04 10.41
C ALA A 168 7.13 -21.37 9.11
N LYS A 169 6.18 -21.02 8.24
CA LYS A 169 6.39 -20.16 7.08
C LYS A 169 6.42 -18.70 7.52
N LEU A 170 7.26 -17.89 6.87
CA LEU A 170 7.28 -16.45 7.10
C LEU A 170 6.52 -15.71 6.00
N VAL A 171 5.57 -14.88 6.42
CA VAL A 171 5.02 -13.80 5.60
C VAL A 171 5.71 -12.52 6.03
N THR A 172 6.44 -11.89 5.12
CA THR A 172 7.14 -10.63 5.40
C THR A 172 6.23 -9.46 5.08
N VAL A 173 6.18 -8.48 5.97
CA VAL A 173 5.40 -7.26 5.80
C VAL A 173 6.34 -6.08 5.91
N MET A 174 6.31 -5.15 4.96
CA MET A 174 7.07 -3.91 5.03
C MET A 174 6.35 -2.78 4.31
N HIS A 175 6.69 -1.53 4.61
CA HIS A 175 6.04 -0.40 3.95
C HIS A 175 6.53 -0.19 2.51
N HIS A 176 7.84 -0.03 2.35
CA HIS A 176 8.50 0.17 1.05
C HIS A 176 8.53 -1.13 0.22
N ASN A 177 8.64 -1.01 -1.10
CA ASN A 177 8.62 -2.19 -1.97
C ASN A 177 9.99 -2.90 -2.03
N LEU A 178 9.97 -4.21 -2.25
CA LEU A 178 11.14 -5.03 -2.58
C LEU A 178 11.49 -4.89 -4.06
N PHE A 179 10.48 -4.91 -4.93
CA PHE A 179 10.66 -4.76 -6.38
C PHE A 179 10.18 -3.39 -6.87
N ASN A 180 10.61 -3.03 -8.08
CA ASN A 180 10.02 -1.89 -8.79
C ASN A 180 8.64 -2.31 -9.31
N HIS A 181 7.58 -1.77 -8.72
CA HIS A 181 6.19 -1.94 -9.21
C HIS A 181 5.85 -0.97 -10.36
N SER A 182 6.74 -0.02 -10.64
CA SER A 182 6.68 0.86 -11.80
C SER A 182 8.07 1.13 -12.34
N ASP A 183 8.22 1.08 -13.66
CA ASP A 183 9.45 1.48 -14.35
C ASP A 183 9.76 2.98 -14.20
N VAL A 184 8.76 3.77 -13.80
CA VAL A 184 8.83 5.23 -13.69
C VAL A 184 8.72 5.72 -12.24
N LEU A 185 7.85 5.10 -11.43
CA LEU A 185 7.68 5.40 -10.00
C LEU A 185 8.41 4.35 -9.14
N ASN A 186 9.72 4.48 -8.99
CA ASN A 186 10.52 3.56 -8.16
C ASN A 186 11.41 4.27 -7.15
N GLU A 187 12.04 5.39 -7.51
CA GLU A 187 12.87 6.17 -6.60
C GLU A 187 12.04 6.67 -5.40
N GLY A 188 12.48 6.33 -4.20
CA GLY A 188 11.78 6.64 -2.97
C GLY A 188 10.59 5.74 -2.65
N PHE A 189 10.22 4.79 -3.52
CA PHE A 189 9.14 3.81 -3.28
C PHE A 189 9.70 2.41 -2.98
N THR A 190 10.60 1.96 -3.83
CA THR A 190 11.37 0.72 -3.62
C THR A 190 12.52 0.99 -2.65
N LEU A 191 12.86 0.02 -1.81
CA LEU A 191 13.99 0.11 -0.89
C LEU A 191 15.28 0.55 -1.62
N ASP A 192 16.01 1.50 -1.03
CA ASP A 192 17.28 1.99 -1.58
C ASP A 192 18.31 0.86 -1.76
N ASN A 193 18.25 -0.15 -0.88
CA ASN A 193 19.10 -1.34 -0.92
C ASN A 193 18.29 -2.62 -1.21
N SER A 194 17.28 -2.52 -2.08
CA SER A 194 16.44 -3.66 -2.50
C SER A 194 17.22 -4.86 -3.02
N GLU A 195 18.29 -4.66 -3.80
CA GLU A 195 19.15 -5.77 -4.27
C GLU A 195 19.84 -6.52 -3.14
N GLU A 196 20.21 -5.82 -2.06
CA GLU A 196 20.79 -6.43 -0.88
C GLU A 196 19.72 -7.17 -0.08
N ALA A 197 18.55 -6.52 0.11
CA ALA A 197 17.41 -7.14 0.78
C ALA A 197 16.98 -8.43 0.08
N LEU A 198 16.89 -8.42 -1.25
CA LEU A 198 16.55 -9.59 -2.06
C LEU A 198 17.52 -10.74 -1.82
N LYS A 199 18.84 -10.48 -1.85
CA LYS A 199 19.86 -11.52 -1.56
C LYS A 199 19.70 -12.11 -0.17
N VAL A 200 19.42 -11.29 0.84
CA VAL A 200 19.17 -11.77 2.21
C VAL A 200 17.88 -12.59 2.26
N PHE A 201 16.81 -12.15 1.59
CA PHE A 201 15.52 -12.84 1.58
C PHE A 201 15.62 -14.20 0.88
N GLU A 202 16.35 -14.27 -0.23
CA GLU A 202 16.71 -15.53 -0.91
C GLU A 202 17.55 -16.43 -0.01
N GLU A 203 18.60 -15.90 0.64
CA GLU A 203 19.46 -16.63 1.59
C GLU A 203 18.65 -17.29 2.71
N VAL A 204 17.65 -16.59 3.25
CA VAL A 204 16.89 -17.07 4.41
C VAL A 204 15.59 -17.78 4.06
N GLY A 205 15.26 -17.91 2.77
CA GLY A 205 14.05 -18.59 2.30
C GLY A 205 12.75 -17.80 2.57
N ILE A 206 12.79 -16.47 2.51
CA ILE A 206 11.59 -15.65 2.45
C ILE A 206 11.05 -15.69 1.03
N ASN A 207 9.76 -15.98 0.88
CA ASN A 207 9.14 -16.13 -0.43
C ASN A 207 7.99 -15.13 -0.71
N LEU A 208 7.47 -14.48 0.34
CA LEU A 208 6.34 -13.58 0.22
C LEU A 208 6.58 -12.30 1.02
N VAL A 209 6.48 -11.17 0.32
CA VAL A 209 6.46 -9.82 0.85
C VAL A 209 5.10 -9.21 0.56
N LEU A 210 4.49 -8.64 1.60
CA LEU A 210 3.34 -7.76 1.51
C LEU A 210 3.82 -6.33 1.73
N SER A 211 3.77 -5.51 0.68
CA SER A 211 4.21 -4.11 0.71
C SER A 211 3.09 -3.12 0.41
N GLY A 212 3.40 -1.83 0.49
CA GLY A 212 2.47 -0.73 0.22
C GLY A 212 3.19 0.44 -0.44
N HIS A 213 3.03 1.65 0.13
CA HIS A 213 3.73 2.90 -0.21
C HIS A 213 3.46 3.48 -1.61
N ILE A 214 3.62 2.69 -2.68
CA ILE A 214 3.38 3.14 -4.06
C ILE A 214 1.89 3.34 -4.38
N HIS A 215 0.98 2.85 -3.52
CA HIS A 215 -0.48 2.97 -3.61
C HIS A 215 -1.14 2.29 -4.82
N ILE A 216 -0.35 1.70 -5.72
CA ILE A 216 -0.78 0.93 -6.89
C ILE A 216 -0.94 -0.54 -6.49
N GLN A 217 -2.04 -1.18 -6.90
CA GLN A 217 -2.18 -2.62 -6.78
C GLN A 217 -1.36 -3.32 -7.85
N ASP A 218 -0.27 -3.94 -7.46
CA ASP A 218 0.65 -4.62 -8.37
C ASP A 218 1.33 -5.81 -7.69
N ILE A 219 1.65 -6.83 -8.48
CA ILE A 219 2.33 -8.03 -8.02
C ILE A 219 3.60 -8.21 -8.86
N LYS A 220 4.76 -8.24 -8.21
CA LYS A 220 6.05 -8.51 -8.85
C LYS A 220 6.70 -9.74 -8.25
N SER A 221 7.58 -10.35 -9.03
CA SER A 221 8.39 -11.48 -8.59
C SER A 221 9.81 -11.38 -9.13
N ASN A 222 10.72 -12.14 -8.54
CA ASN A 222 12.00 -12.42 -9.18
C ASN A 222 11.81 -13.32 -10.42
N SER A 223 12.83 -13.42 -11.27
CA SER A 223 12.76 -14.17 -12.53
C SER A 223 12.43 -15.66 -12.37
N SER A 224 12.71 -16.25 -11.21
CA SER A 224 12.41 -17.65 -10.87
C SER A 224 11.02 -17.85 -10.28
N ASN A 225 10.26 -16.78 -10.02
CA ASN A 225 8.95 -16.82 -9.36
C ASN A 225 8.99 -17.52 -7.99
N THR A 226 10.08 -17.30 -7.24
CA THR A 226 10.30 -17.88 -5.91
C THR A 226 10.10 -16.87 -4.79
N ILE A 227 10.22 -15.57 -5.09
CA ILE A 227 9.87 -14.47 -4.19
C ILE A 227 8.88 -13.56 -4.87
N TYR A 228 7.76 -13.29 -4.21
CA TYR A 228 6.74 -12.34 -4.63
C TYR A 228 6.71 -11.14 -3.71
N ASP A 229 6.56 -9.95 -4.30
CA ASP A 229 6.17 -8.72 -3.63
C ASP A 229 4.78 -8.34 -4.10
N ILE A 230 3.84 -8.25 -3.16
CA ILE A 230 2.47 -7.83 -3.40
C ILE A 230 2.33 -6.43 -2.81
N ALA A 231 2.36 -5.42 -3.67
CA ALA A 231 2.00 -4.06 -3.30
C ALA A 231 0.48 -3.95 -3.31
N THR A 232 -0.13 -3.89 -2.12
CA THR A 232 -1.57 -3.62 -2.01
C THR A 232 -1.82 -2.12 -2.17
N SER A 233 -2.80 -1.74 -2.99
CA SER A 233 -3.14 -0.32 -3.19
C SER A 233 -3.60 0.35 -1.89
N SER A 234 -3.52 1.68 -1.85
CA SER A 234 -3.97 2.45 -0.69
C SER A 234 -5.48 2.29 -0.43
N LEU A 235 -5.86 2.09 0.84
CA LEU A 235 -7.26 1.96 1.25
C LEU A 235 -8.08 3.24 1.00
N ILE A 236 -7.43 4.41 0.98
CA ILE A 236 -8.06 5.73 0.86
C ILE A 236 -8.00 6.32 -0.57
N MET A 237 -7.65 5.50 -1.56
CA MET A 237 -7.63 5.87 -2.98
C MET A 237 -8.42 4.86 -3.78
N TYR A 238 -9.06 5.29 -4.88
CA TYR A 238 -9.77 4.36 -5.76
C TYR A 238 -8.83 3.21 -6.18
N PRO A 239 -9.28 1.94 -6.08
CA PRO A 239 -10.65 1.49 -5.84
C PRO A 239 -11.00 1.16 -4.38
N GLU A 240 -10.31 1.68 -3.36
CA GLU A 240 -10.53 1.35 -1.95
C GLU A 240 -10.52 -0.16 -1.70
N GLN A 241 -9.46 -0.81 -2.17
CA GLN A 241 -9.30 -2.25 -2.06
C GLN A 241 -8.26 -2.63 -1.02
N TYR A 242 -8.35 -3.87 -0.56
CA TYR A 242 -7.44 -4.53 0.36
C TYR A 242 -7.18 -5.96 -0.11
N GLY A 243 -6.03 -6.50 0.31
CA GLY A 243 -5.65 -7.87 0.06
C GLY A 243 -6.35 -8.86 1.00
N VAL A 244 -6.77 -10.00 0.47
CA VAL A 244 -7.22 -11.17 1.22
C VAL A 244 -6.24 -12.30 0.92
N LEU A 245 -5.41 -12.62 1.91
CA LEU A 245 -4.46 -13.72 1.84
C LEU A 245 -4.99 -14.92 2.60
N LYS A 246 -5.19 -16.03 1.92
CA LYS A 246 -5.58 -17.30 2.53
C LYS A 246 -4.40 -18.25 2.52
N TYR A 247 -4.15 -18.90 3.64
CA TYR A 247 -3.17 -19.95 3.74
C TYR A 247 -3.85 -21.32 3.81
N TYR A 248 -3.38 -22.24 2.99
CA TYR A 248 -3.81 -23.62 2.95
C TYR A 248 -2.58 -24.51 3.15
N GLN A 249 -2.55 -25.28 4.24
CA GLN A 249 -1.44 -26.19 4.55
C GLN A 249 -1.07 -27.16 3.40
N THR A 250 -2.01 -27.49 2.51
CA THR A 250 -1.78 -28.37 1.37
C THR A 250 -1.31 -27.65 0.12
N ASN A 251 -1.69 -26.37 -0.06
CA ASN A 251 -1.62 -25.68 -1.35
C ASN A 251 -0.80 -24.38 -1.32
N GLY A 252 -0.38 -23.89 -0.15
CA GLY A 252 0.34 -22.62 0.00
C GLY A 252 -0.61 -21.45 0.18
N PHE A 253 -0.30 -20.32 -0.46
CA PHE A 253 -1.03 -19.07 -0.32
C PHE A 253 -1.92 -18.78 -1.54
N ASP A 254 -3.10 -18.22 -1.29
CA ASP A 254 -4.01 -17.69 -2.30
C ASP A 254 -4.32 -16.24 -1.94
N TYR A 255 -3.81 -15.31 -2.75
CA TYR A 255 -4.06 -13.89 -2.63
C TYR A 255 -5.15 -13.47 -3.61
N SER A 256 -6.08 -12.66 -3.13
CA SER A 256 -7.04 -11.95 -3.98
C SER A 256 -7.32 -10.57 -3.41
N THR A 257 -7.65 -9.60 -4.26
CA THR A 257 -8.16 -8.31 -3.77
C THR A 257 -9.64 -8.37 -3.46
N SER A 258 -10.06 -7.54 -2.52
CA SER A 258 -11.46 -7.25 -2.23
C SER A 258 -11.62 -5.75 -2.03
N ARG A 259 -12.84 -5.24 -2.14
CA ARG A 259 -13.15 -3.82 -2.06
C ARG A 259 -13.91 -3.52 -0.78
N VAL A 260 -13.66 -2.36 -0.18
CA VAL A 260 -14.42 -1.85 0.96
C VAL A 260 -15.86 -1.58 0.53
N ASP A 261 -16.83 -2.19 1.21
CA ASP A 261 -18.27 -1.98 0.96
C ASP A 261 -18.80 -0.72 1.67
N VAL A 262 -18.35 0.46 1.20
CA VAL A 262 -18.77 1.76 1.76
C VAL A 262 -20.28 1.98 1.61
N GLU A 263 -20.86 1.62 0.47
CA GLU A 263 -22.31 1.79 0.21
C GLU A 263 -23.15 0.85 1.08
N GLY A 264 -22.71 -0.40 1.28
CA GLY A 264 -23.34 -1.34 2.20
C GLY A 264 -23.29 -0.86 3.65
N TRP A 265 -22.13 -0.35 4.09
CA TRP A 265 -21.97 0.27 5.41
C TRP A 265 -22.87 1.51 5.58
N ALA A 266 -22.94 2.37 4.57
CA ALA A 266 -23.79 3.56 4.57
C ALA A 266 -25.26 3.22 4.76
N LYS A 267 -25.74 2.20 4.05
CA LYS A 267 -27.11 1.70 4.16
C LYS A 267 -27.42 1.12 5.54
N GLU A 268 -26.47 0.39 6.14
CA GLU A 268 -26.64 -0.21 7.48
C GLU A 268 -26.66 0.82 8.59
N THR A 269 -25.88 1.90 8.45
CA THR A 269 -25.78 2.98 9.44
C THR A 269 -26.78 4.11 9.22
N GLY A 270 -27.43 4.15 8.06
CA GLY A 270 -28.37 5.21 7.69
C GLY A 270 -27.68 6.53 7.34
N ALA A 271 -26.48 6.47 6.74
CA ALA A 271 -25.77 7.67 6.29
C ALA A 271 -26.58 8.40 5.20
N GLU A 272 -26.71 9.73 5.33
CA GLU A 272 -27.51 10.56 4.42
C GLU A 272 -26.70 11.18 3.27
N ASP A 273 -25.36 11.11 3.32
CA ASP A 273 -24.47 11.70 2.30
C ASP A 273 -24.59 10.94 0.96
N GLU A 274 -24.92 11.68 -0.11
CA GLU A 274 -25.14 11.11 -1.45
C GLU A 274 -23.88 10.50 -2.07
N ASN A 275 -22.70 11.08 -1.81
CA ASN A 275 -21.44 10.54 -2.29
C ASN A 275 -21.13 9.21 -1.58
N ILE A 276 -21.37 9.12 -0.28
CA ILE A 276 -21.19 7.88 0.50
C ILE A 276 -22.18 6.78 0.07
N ASN A 277 -23.41 7.14 -0.31
CA ASN A 277 -24.39 6.19 -0.82
C ASN A 277 -24.14 5.74 -2.27
N ASN A 278 -23.29 6.43 -3.02
CA ASN A 278 -22.87 6.09 -4.40
C ASN A 278 -21.34 6.06 -4.51
N PHE A 279 -20.68 5.59 -3.44
CA PHE A 279 -19.26 5.82 -3.21
C PHE A 279 -18.36 5.21 -4.28
N MET A 280 -18.76 4.10 -4.90
CA MET A 280 -17.99 3.50 -5.98
C MET A 280 -17.82 4.44 -7.16
N GLU A 281 -18.94 4.96 -7.66
CA GLU A 281 -18.95 5.84 -8.81
C GLU A 281 -18.33 7.19 -8.45
N TYR A 282 -18.68 7.73 -7.27
CA TYR A 282 -18.07 8.95 -6.75
C TYR A 282 -16.55 8.85 -6.68
N SER A 283 -16.00 7.82 -6.02
CA SER A 283 -14.55 7.72 -5.82
C SER A 283 -13.81 7.51 -7.14
N LYS A 284 -14.36 6.68 -8.03
CA LYS A 284 -13.81 6.50 -9.38
C LYS A 284 -13.73 7.82 -10.14
N ASN A 285 -14.82 8.59 -10.14
CA ASN A 285 -14.90 9.87 -10.84
C ASN A 285 -13.97 10.91 -10.20
N TYR A 286 -13.90 10.97 -8.88
CA TYR A 286 -13.00 11.87 -8.16
C TYR A 286 -11.53 11.58 -8.50
N PHE A 287 -11.12 10.31 -8.51
CA PHE A 287 -9.76 9.92 -8.89
C PHE A 287 -9.47 10.18 -10.37
N ALA A 288 -10.42 9.84 -11.26
CA ALA A 288 -10.32 10.08 -12.69
C ALA A 288 -10.18 11.58 -13.01
N GLU A 289 -10.97 12.43 -12.36
CA GLU A 289 -10.92 13.89 -12.51
C GLU A 289 -9.60 14.45 -11.99
N ALA A 290 -9.11 14.00 -10.83
CA ALA A 290 -7.80 14.43 -10.32
C ALA A 290 -6.66 14.08 -11.29
N SER A 291 -6.67 12.86 -11.84
CA SER A 291 -5.70 12.41 -12.84
C SER A 291 -5.80 13.22 -14.15
N TYR A 292 -7.02 13.44 -14.64
CA TYR A 292 -7.30 14.23 -15.82
C TYR A 292 -6.80 15.67 -15.67
N ASN A 293 -7.21 16.36 -14.61
CA ASN A 293 -6.89 17.76 -14.37
C ASN A 293 -5.38 17.97 -14.25
N LYS A 294 -4.69 17.11 -13.49
CA LYS A 294 -3.22 17.17 -13.37
C LYS A 294 -2.52 17.03 -14.72
N THR A 295 -3.01 16.13 -15.56
CA THR A 295 -2.45 15.90 -16.90
C THR A 295 -2.75 17.06 -17.84
N TYR A 296 -4.00 17.54 -17.82
CA TYR A 296 -4.45 18.68 -18.62
C TYR A 296 -3.66 19.95 -18.28
N GLU A 297 -3.50 20.27 -17.00
CA GLU A 297 -2.71 21.41 -16.52
C GLU A 297 -1.23 21.31 -16.93
N ALA A 298 -0.64 20.12 -16.85
CA ALA A 298 0.74 19.90 -17.28
C ALA A 298 0.90 20.10 -18.79
N LEU A 299 -0.01 19.55 -19.60
CA LEU A 299 0.04 19.66 -21.06
C LEU A 299 -0.30 21.06 -21.58
N THR A 300 -1.19 21.79 -20.93
CA THR A 300 -1.50 23.20 -21.28
C THR A 300 -0.33 24.15 -21.05
N SER A 301 0.64 23.74 -20.23
CA SER A 301 1.88 24.48 -20.01
C SER A 301 2.92 24.23 -21.11
N LEU A 302 2.66 23.33 -22.06
CA LEU A 302 3.52 23.00 -23.20
C LEU A 302 2.98 23.60 -24.49
N ASP A 303 3.88 24.07 -25.35
CA ASP A 303 3.54 24.48 -26.71
C ASP A 303 3.37 23.25 -27.63
N GLY A 304 2.52 23.35 -28.65
CA GLY A 304 2.47 22.35 -29.74
C GLY A 304 1.28 21.41 -29.75
N TYR A 305 0.42 21.43 -28.72
CA TYR A 305 -0.81 20.66 -28.68
C TYR A 305 -2.04 21.54 -28.87
N SER A 306 -3.02 21.09 -29.67
CA SER A 306 -4.32 21.75 -29.70
C SER A 306 -5.12 21.44 -28.43
N GLU A 307 -6.09 22.28 -28.08
CA GLU A 307 -6.96 22.01 -26.92
C GLU A 307 -7.65 20.64 -27.04
N GLN A 308 -8.00 20.22 -28.25
CA GLN A 308 -8.60 18.90 -28.48
C GLN A 308 -7.62 17.75 -28.21
N ASP A 309 -6.35 17.91 -28.61
CA ASP A 309 -5.32 16.88 -28.37
C ASP A 309 -5.03 16.75 -26.88
N ILE A 310 -4.94 17.88 -26.17
CA ILE A 310 -4.75 17.89 -24.70
C ILE A 310 -5.89 17.13 -24.02
N LYS A 311 -7.15 17.36 -24.41
CA LYS A 311 -8.31 16.65 -23.84
C LYS A 311 -8.20 15.14 -24.05
N LEU A 312 -7.89 14.71 -25.28
CA LEU A 312 -7.75 13.29 -25.61
C LEU A 312 -6.59 12.62 -24.85
N MET A 313 -5.46 13.31 -24.72
CA MET A 313 -4.30 12.84 -23.97
C MET A 313 -4.61 12.73 -22.48
N ALA A 314 -5.26 13.74 -21.89
CA ALA A 314 -5.65 13.73 -20.48
C ALA A 314 -6.72 12.68 -20.17
N GLU A 315 -7.69 12.46 -21.06
CA GLU A 315 -8.67 11.35 -20.97
C GLU A 315 -7.98 9.99 -20.99
N THR A 316 -7.00 9.81 -21.88
CA THR A 316 -6.23 8.56 -22.00
C THR A 316 -5.43 8.28 -20.73
N MET A 317 -4.74 9.30 -20.19
CA MET A 317 -4.01 9.18 -18.93
C MET A 317 -4.95 8.88 -17.77
N SER A 318 -6.07 9.58 -17.67
CA SER A 318 -7.07 9.35 -16.61
C SER A 318 -7.57 7.91 -16.62
N LEU A 319 -8.00 7.40 -17.78
CA LEU A 319 -8.49 6.03 -17.93
C LEU A 319 -7.42 4.99 -17.55
N LEU A 320 -6.18 5.15 -18.01
CA LEU A 320 -5.09 4.23 -17.65
C LEU A 320 -4.77 4.31 -16.17
N ASN A 321 -4.63 5.50 -15.60
CA ASN A 321 -4.21 5.69 -14.21
C ASN A 321 -5.22 5.11 -13.22
N VAL A 322 -6.53 5.28 -13.47
CA VAL A 322 -7.62 4.66 -12.68
C VAL A 322 -7.47 3.14 -12.65
N ASN A 323 -7.18 2.52 -13.80
CA ASN A 323 -7.02 1.08 -13.89
C ASN A 323 -5.66 0.59 -13.40
N TYR A 324 -4.61 1.42 -13.49
CA TYR A 324 -3.29 1.09 -12.99
C TYR A 324 -3.30 1.00 -11.48
N PHE A 325 -3.86 2.00 -10.79
CA PHE A 325 -4.04 1.97 -9.33
C PHE A 325 -4.91 0.78 -8.86
N GLY A 326 -5.89 0.38 -9.68
CA GLY A 326 -6.71 -0.81 -9.42
C GLY A 326 -6.08 -2.16 -9.81
N GLY A 327 -4.93 -2.17 -10.49
CA GLY A 327 -4.33 -3.40 -11.02
C GLY A 327 -5.15 -4.07 -12.14
N THR A 328 -5.93 -3.28 -12.90
CA THR A 328 -6.89 -3.75 -13.93
C THR A 328 -6.64 -3.15 -15.31
N VAL A 329 -5.39 -2.77 -15.63
CA VAL A 329 -5.05 -2.16 -16.93
C VAL A 329 -5.38 -3.08 -18.10
N ASP A 330 -5.25 -4.40 -17.91
CA ASP A 330 -5.62 -5.44 -18.88
C ASP A 330 -7.04 -5.26 -19.44
N SER A 331 -7.99 -4.82 -18.60
CA SER A 331 -9.38 -4.61 -18.98
C SER A 331 -9.61 -3.46 -19.98
N VAL A 332 -8.69 -2.49 -20.04
CA VAL A 332 -8.81 -1.29 -20.89
C VAL A 332 -7.71 -1.17 -21.93
N ARG A 333 -6.62 -1.92 -21.79
CA ARG A 333 -5.39 -1.80 -22.59
C ARG A 333 -5.67 -1.85 -24.10
N ASP A 334 -6.39 -2.86 -24.55
CA ASP A 334 -6.66 -3.10 -25.97
C ASP A 334 -7.49 -1.99 -26.64
N GLN A 335 -8.33 -1.30 -25.86
CA GLN A 335 -9.07 -0.13 -26.31
C GLN A 335 -8.16 1.10 -26.33
N VAL A 336 -7.38 1.29 -25.26
CA VAL A 336 -6.51 2.46 -25.10
C VAL A 336 -5.45 2.53 -26.19
N ILE A 337 -4.72 1.44 -26.45
CA ILE A 337 -3.63 1.43 -27.44
C ILE A 337 -4.09 1.67 -28.88
N LYS A 338 -5.40 1.61 -29.14
CA LYS A 338 -6.01 1.90 -30.45
C LYS A 338 -6.66 3.29 -30.50
N SER A 339 -6.65 4.02 -29.40
CA SER A 339 -7.30 5.33 -29.28
C SER A 339 -6.45 6.43 -29.89
N GLN A 340 -7.11 7.50 -30.35
CA GLN A 340 -6.42 8.70 -30.84
C GLN A 340 -5.53 9.33 -29.77
N GLY A 341 -5.99 9.38 -28.52
CA GLY A 341 -5.23 9.95 -27.41
C GLY A 341 -3.93 9.19 -27.11
N TYR A 342 -3.95 7.85 -27.23
CA TYR A 342 -2.73 7.06 -27.09
C TYR A 342 -1.74 7.31 -28.23
N ASN A 343 -2.21 7.40 -29.48
CA ASN A 343 -1.33 7.74 -30.61
C ASN A 343 -0.67 9.12 -30.42
N LEU A 344 -1.40 10.10 -29.88
CA LEU A 344 -0.85 11.40 -29.51
C LEU A 344 0.26 11.29 -28.45
N TRP A 345 0.10 10.40 -27.46
CA TRP A 345 1.15 10.11 -26.48
C TRP A 345 2.38 9.42 -27.10
N GLU A 346 2.20 8.53 -28.08
CA GLU A 346 3.32 7.90 -28.79
C GLU A 346 4.14 8.93 -29.59
N GLU A 347 3.47 9.94 -30.17
CA GLU A 347 4.10 11.02 -30.93
C GLU A 347 4.63 12.17 -30.06
N ALA A 348 4.16 12.29 -28.82
CA ALA A 348 4.55 13.34 -27.88
C ALA A 348 6.07 13.36 -27.59
N GLU A 349 6.59 14.50 -27.14
CA GLU A 349 7.98 14.57 -26.66
C GLU A 349 8.20 13.61 -25.48
N SER A 350 9.41 13.08 -25.36
CA SER A 350 9.72 12.16 -24.26
C SER A 350 9.94 12.93 -22.97
N ASP A 351 8.92 12.93 -22.12
CA ASP A 351 8.94 13.48 -20.77
C ASP A 351 8.52 12.43 -19.73
N PHE A 352 8.32 12.86 -18.48
CA PHE A 352 7.84 11.99 -17.41
C PHE A 352 6.45 11.42 -17.71
N LEU A 353 5.50 12.25 -18.17
CA LEU A 353 4.11 11.83 -18.37
C LEU A 353 3.98 10.79 -19.50
N LYS A 354 4.69 10.99 -20.60
CA LYS A 354 4.76 10.00 -21.69
C LYS A 354 5.35 8.69 -21.18
N LYS A 355 6.48 8.74 -20.46
CA LYS A 355 7.12 7.52 -19.92
C LYS A 355 6.17 6.78 -18.98
N TYR A 356 5.52 7.51 -18.08
CA TYR A 356 4.55 6.96 -17.14
C TYR A 356 3.37 6.31 -17.85
N LEU A 357 2.80 6.99 -18.86
CA LEU A 357 1.68 6.45 -19.63
C LEU A 357 2.05 5.16 -20.35
N LEU A 358 3.18 5.17 -21.06
CA LEU A 358 3.64 4.02 -21.82
C LEU A 358 4.00 2.85 -20.90
N SER A 359 4.57 3.11 -19.71
CA SER A 359 4.86 2.03 -18.75
C SER A 359 3.61 1.30 -18.29
N MET A 360 2.48 1.99 -18.09
CA MET A 360 1.22 1.34 -17.71
C MET A 360 0.73 0.33 -18.76
N THR A 361 0.99 0.58 -20.04
CA THR A 361 0.56 -0.30 -21.14
C THR A 361 1.59 -1.37 -21.52
N HIS A 362 2.83 -1.28 -21.02
CA HIS A 362 3.88 -2.27 -21.30
C HIS A 362 3.98 -3.36 -20.24
N ASP A 363 3.38 -3.19 -19.07
CA ASP A 363 3.38 -4.23 -18.04
C ASP A 363 2.73 -5.51 -18.57
N THR A 364 3.49 -6.61 -18.52
CA THR A 364 3.14 -7.88 -19.15
C THR A 364 2.45 -8.87 -18.20
N LEU A 365 2.35 -8.54 -16.91
CA LEU A 365 1.64 -9.37 -15.94
C LEU A 365 0.14 -9.12 -16.06
N LEU A 366 -0.61 -10.19 -16.38
CA LEU A 366 -2.02 -10.09 -16.75
C LEU A 366 -2.98 -9.99 -15.55
N ASN A 367 -2.54 -10.28 -14.32
CA ASN A 367 -3.43 -10.23 -13.16
C ASN A 367 -2.69 -9.78 -11.89
N ASN A 368 -2.87 -8.51 -11.53
CA ASN A 368 -2.35 -7.91 -10.30
C ASN A 368 -3.29 -8.06 -9.10
N ASN A 369 -4.43 -8.72 -9.29
CA ASN A 369 -5.49 -8.84 -8.30
C ASN A 369 -5.63 -10.26 -7.74
N GLN A 370 -4.92 -11.25 -8.31
CA GLN A 370 -4.93 -12.64 -7.84
C GLN A 370 -3.56 -13.27 -8.01
N LEU A 371 -3.13 -14.04 -7.00
CA LEU A 371 -1.92 -14.84 -7.05
C LEU A 371 -2.13 -16.13 -6.26
N GLN A 372 -1.91 -17.27 -6.92
CA GLN A 372 -1.73 -18.55 -6.23
C GLN A 372 -0.24 -18.85 -6.13
N PHE A 373 0.22 -19.04 -4.90
CA PHE A 373 1.62 -19.28 -4.60
C PHE A 373 1.79 -20.58 -3.83
N THR A 374 2.26 -21.62 -4.52
CA THR A 374 2.20 -22.98 -3.99
C THR A 374 3.43 -23.37 -3.18
N HIS A 375 3.33 -24.43 -2.37
CA HIS A 375 4.50 -25.03 -1.71
C HIS A 375 5.60 -25.43 -2.69
N GLN A 376 5.24 -25.90 -3.89
CA GLN A 376 6.22 -26.24 -4.92
C GLN A 376 6.98 -25.01 -5.42
N ASP A 377 6.35 -23.84 -5.44
CA ASP A 377 7.00 -22.60 -5.85
C ASP A 377 7.98 -22.09 -4.76
N MET A 378 7.67 -22.34 -3.49
CA MET A 378 8.55 -22.02 -2.35
C MET A 378 9.80 -22.91 -2.27
N GLU A 379 9.76 -24.12 -2.82
CA GLU A 379 10.82 -25.14 -2.72
C GLU A 379 11.70 -25.24 -3.98
N LYS A 380 11.48 -24.40 -4.99
CA LYS A 380 12.35 -24.32 -6.18
C LYS A 380 13.68 -23.67 -5.80
N GLU A 381 14.66 -24.50 -5.45
CA GLU A 381 16.10 -24.15 -5.41
C GLU A 381 16.75 -24.25 -6.80
#